data_AF-A0AAV1S5B5-F1
#
_entry.id   AF-A0AAV1S5B5-F1
#
_cell.length_a   1.000
_cell.length_b   1.000
_cell.length_c   1.000
_cell.angle_alpha   90.00
_cell.angle_beta   90.00
_cell.angle_gamma   90.00
#
_symmetry.space_group_name_H-M   'P 1'
#
loop_
_entity.id
_entity.type
_entity.pdbx_description
1 polymer ?
#
loop_
_entity_poly.entity_id
_entity_poly.type
_entity_poly.pdbx_seq_one_letter_code
_entity_poly.pdbx_strand_id
1 'polypeptide(L)'
;MLDANSQFRSTAVLLEHQIRSSGPAETFKNAFECQFKELECEALKVVRRLEVVEEIRRASETWGFMQLVNHGVPVGVMGEMLAGVRRFHEQSQELKMEWYSRDTEKPVRYFCNGDLLWNKAPACWRDSLAFDLPDGKLDPGLYPQIGRDAISEYVKHITRLSKTLSELLSEAS
;
A
#
# COMPACT_ATOMS: atom_id res chain seq x y z
N MET A 1 -27.97 3.71 16.71
CA MET A 1 -27.86 2.81 15.55
C MET A 1 -27.75 3.70 14.33
N LEU A 2 -26.52 4.05 13.93
CA LEU A 2 -26.23 4.89 12.76
C LEU A 2 -25.70 3.97 11.66
N ASP A 3 -26.18 4.21 10.44
CA ASP A 3 -26.04 3.33 9.28
C ASP A 3 -24.59 3.19 8.77
N ALA A 4 -24.34 2.07 8.09
CA ALA A 4 -23.06 1.75 7.44
C ALA A 4 -22.73 2.67 6.25
N ASN A 5 -23.64 3.56 5.85
CA ASN A 5 -23.49 4.46 4.72
C ASN A 5 -22.79 5.77 5.14
N SER A 6 -22.93 6.18 6.40
CA SER A 6 -22.20 7.30 6.99
C SER A 6 -20.71 6.99 7.20
N GLN A 7 -20.34 5.71 7.36
CA GLN A 7 -18.96 5.30 7.62
C GLN A 7 -18.11 5.23 6.34
N PHE A 8 -18.72 4.93 5.20
CA PHE A 8 -18.05 4.96 3.89
C PHE A 8 -17.63 6.39 3.47
N ARG A 9 -18.40 7.41 3.88
CA ARG A 9 -18.02 8.81 3.71
C ARG A 9 -16.79 9.20 4.54
N SER A 10 -16.60 8.60 5.72
CA SER A 10 -15.50 8.95 6.61
C SER A 10 -14.14 8.39 6.16
N THR A 11 -14.11 7.23 5.50
CA THR A 11 -12.86 6.64 4.99
C THR A 11 -12.42 7.29 3.67
N ALA A 12 -13.37 7.71 2.83
CA ALA A 12 -13.08 8.57 1.67
C ALA A 12 -12.50 9.92 2.11
N VAL A 13 -13.03 10.51 3.20
CA VAL A 13 -12.53 11.77 3.76
C VAL A 13 -11.10 11.64 4.32
N LEU A 14 -10.66 10.48 4.81
CA LEU A 14 -9.29 10.31 5.34
C LEU A 14 -8.22 10.12 4.26
N LEU A 15 -8.56 9.46 3.15
CA LEU A 15 -7.73 9.51 1.94
C LEU A 15 -7.68 10.95 1.42
N GLU A 16 -8.82 11.66 1.35
CA GLU A 16 -8.86 13.08 0.98
C GLU A 16 -8.16 14.01 1.99
N HIS A 17 -8.03 13.65 3.26
CA HIS A 17 -7.41 14.50 4.29
C HIS A 17 -5.88 14.35 4.33
N GLN A 18 -5.35 13.15 4.06
CA GLN A 18 -3.92 12.96 3.82
C GLN A 18 -3.49 13.53 2.46
N ILE A 19 -4.43 13.60 1.51
CA ILE A 19 -4.34 14.37 0.27
C ILE A 19 -4.37 15.88 0.59
N ARG A 20 -5.34 16.40 1.36
CA ARG A 20 -5.45 17.83 1.71
C ARG A 20 -4.30 18.39 2.54
N SER A 21 -3.53 17.56 3.26
CA SER A 21 -2.31 18.02 3.95
C SER A 21 -1.17 18.34 2.99
N SER A 22 -1.26 17.95 1.73
CA SER A 22 -0.31 18.21 0.65
C SER A 22 -0.96 19.11 -0.41
N GLY A 23 -1.16 20.39 -0.06
CA GLY A 23 -1.59 21.41 -1.01
C GLY A 23 -3.09 21.35 -1.41
N PRO A 24 -3.54 22.33 -2.22
CA PRO A 24 -4.95 22.42 -2.62
C PRO A 24 -5.42 21.15 -3.34
N ALA A 25 -6.68 20.77 -3.18
CA ALA A 25 -7.26 19.55 -3.77
C ALA A 25 -7.17 19.45 -5.31
N GLU A 26 -6.82 20.56 -5.98
CA GLU A 26 -6.47 20.59 -7.41
C GLU A 26 -5.13 19.93 -7.72
N THR A 27 -4.21 19.83 -6.75
CA THR A 27 -2.88 19.23 -6.94
C THR A 27 -2.93 17.71 -7.13
N PHE A 28 -4.00 17.03 -6.68
CA PHE A 28 -4.13 15.56 -6.80
C PHE A 28 -4.81 15.09 -8.07
N LYS A 29 -5.52 15.98 -8.77
CA LYS A 29 -5.89 15.74 -10.18
C LYS A 29 -4.66 15.76 -11.11
N ASN A 30 -3.53 16.25 -10.60
CA ASN A 30 -2.25 16.33 -11.31
C ASN A 30 -1.21 15.33 -10.78
N ALA A 31 -1.62 14.31 -10.01
CA ALA A 31 -0.73 13.20 -9.73
C ALA A 31 -0.35 12.56 -11.07
N PHE A 32 0.93 12.60 -11.43
CA PHE A 32 1.42 11.98 -12.66
C PHE A 32 1.06 10.49 -12.61
N GLU A 33 0.17 10.07 -13.50
CA GLU A 33 -0.10 8.66 -13.76
C GLU A 33 1.06 8.13 -14.61
N CYS A 34 1.94 7.34 -14.01
CA CYS A 34 2.93 6.61 -14.80
C CYS A 34 2.28 5.32 -15.32
N GLN A 35 2.23 5.15 -16.65
CA GLN A 35 1.57 4.01 -17.27
C GLN A 35 2.56 2.88 -17.54
N PHE A 36 2.45 1.78 -16.79
CA PHE A 36 3.23 0.58 -17.06
C PHE A 36 2.42 -0.32 -18.01
N LYS A 37 2.44 -0.06 -19.31
CA LYS A 37 1.84 -1.02 -20.26
C LYS A 37 2.77 -2.21 -20.44
N GLU A 38 2.28 -3.42 -20.17
CA GLU A 38 2.91 -4.65 -20.65
C GLU A 38 3.01 -4.65 -22.19
N LEU A 39 4.09 -5.26 -22.68
CA LEU A 39 4.75 -4.80 -23.89
C LEU A 39 4.71 -5.79 -25.07
N GLU A 40 4.14 -5.36 -26.21
CA GLU A 40 4.36 -5.98 -27.53
C GLU A 40 5.70 -5.54 -28.18
N CYS A 41 6.52 -6.49 -28.66
CA CYS A 41 7.80 -6.39 -29.42
C CYS A 41 9.02 -5.70 -28.73
N GLU A 42 10.24 -6.22 -28.94
CA GLU A 42 11.45 -5.80 -28.19
C GLU A 42 11.95 -4.38 -28.44
N ALA A 43 11.87 -3.88 -29.68
CA ALA A 43 12.23 -2.49 -29.96
C ALA A 43 11.25 -1.50 -29.29
N LEU A 44 9.95 -1.82 -29.30
CA LEU A 44 8.94 -1.08 -28.56
C LEU A 44 9.12 -1.23 -27.04
N LYS A 45 9.87 -2.23 -26.55
CA LYS A 45 10.21 -2.35 -25.13
C LYS A 45 11.25 -1.37 -24.67
N VAL A 46 12.31 -1.20 -25.45
CA VAL A 46 13.37 -0.26 -25.12
C VAL A 46 12.85 1.18 -25.15
N VAL A 47 12.11 1.57 -26.19
CA VAL A 47 11.55 2.93 -26.32
C VAL A 47 10.60 3.25 -25.16
N ARG A 48 9.64 2.35 -24.87
CA ARG A 48 8.71 2.56 -23.75
C ARG A 48 9.39 2.58 -22.39
N ARG A 49 10.45 1.79 -22.19
CA ARG A 49 11.21 1.84 -20.93
C ARG A 49 11.84 3.22 -20.73
N LEU A 50 12.46 3.79 -21.78
CA LEU A 50 13.08 5.12 -21.69
C LEU A 50 12.05 6.22 -21.39
N GLU A 51 10.88 6.16 -22.02
CA GLU A 51 9.77 7.09 -21.73
C GLU A 51 9.32 6.98 -20.26
N VAL A 52 9.12 5.76 -19.76
CA VAL A 52 8.74 5.51 -18.36
C VAL A 52 9.82 5.99 -17.39
N VAL A 53 11.10 5.76 -17.67
CA VAL A 53 12.21 6.24 -16.85
C VAL A 53 12.22 7.76 -16.76
N GLU A 54 12.01 8.45 -17.88
CA GLU A 54 11.94 9.92 -17.92
C GLU A 54 10.71 10.46 -17.18
N GLU A 55 9.56 9.79 -17.26
CA GLU A 55 8.37 10.13 -16.47
C GLU A 55 8.61 9.96 -14.96
N ILE A 56 9.21 8.83 -14.57
CA ILE A 56 9.56 8.54 -13.17
C ILE A 56 10.54 9.58 -12.64
N ARG A 57 11.56 9.94 -13.43
CA ARG A 57 12.53 10.99 -13.06
C ARG A 57 11.82 12.31 -12.79
N ARG A 58 11.01 12.79 -13.75
CA ARG A 58 10.26 14.05 -13.61
C ARG A 58 9.31 14.05 -12.42
N ALA A 59 8.55 12.96 -12.23
CA ALA A 59 7.62 12.84 -11.11
C ALA A 59 8.35 12.82 -9.75
N SER A 60 9.48 12.11 -9.67
CA SER A 60 10.32 12.05 -8.47
C SER A 60 10.92 13.41 -8.13
N GLU A 61 11.51 14.11 -9.11
CA GLU A 61 12.12 15.43 -8.91
C GLU A 61 11.10 16.53 -8.58
N THR A 62 9.91 16.48 -9.19
CA THR A 62 8.91 17.54 -9.06
C THR A 62 8.03 17.34 -7.82
N TRP A 63 7.59 16.10 -7.56
CA TRP A 63 6.55 15.82 -6.56
C TRP A 63 7.04 14.91 -5.43
N GLY A 64 8.04 14.07 -5.66
CA GLY A 64 8.48 13.05 -4.69
C GLY A 64 7.48 11.92 -4.46
N PHE A 65 6.38 11.87 -5.22
CA PHE A 65 5.41 10.77 -5.24
C PHE A 65 4.76 10.65 -6.63
N MET A 66 4.23 9.48 -6.94
CA MET A 66 3.54 9.19 -8.20
C MET A 66 2.50 8.09 -8.03
N GLN A 67 1.49 8.07 -8.90
CA GLN A 67 0.54 6.97 -8.96
C GLN A 67 0.92 6.05 -10.11
N LEU A 68 1.01 4.75 -9.79
CA LEU A 68 1.25 3.74 -10.79
C LEU A 68 -0.08 3.16 -11.27
N VAL A 69 -0.31 3.20 -12.59
CA VAL A 69 -1.49 2.59 -13.22
C VAL A 69 -1.07 1.51 -14.20
N ASN A 70 -1.95 0.54 -14.45
CA ASN A 70 -1.67 -0.63 -15.29
C ASN A 70 -0.46 -1.47 -14.82
N HIS A 71 -0.13 -1.43 -13.53
CA HIS A 71 1.03 -2.08 -12.89
C HIS A 71 1.12 -3.62 -12.97
N GLY A 72 0.24 -4.29 -13.71
CA GLY A 72 0.26 -5.74 -13.89
C GLY A 72 -0.25 -6.58 -12.70
N VAL A 73 -0.60 -5.96 -11.57
CA VAL A 73 -1.22 -6.69 -10.44
C VAL A 73 -2.69 -6.94 -10.77
N PRO A 74 -3.17 -8.19 -10.77
CA PRO A 74 -4.55 -8.48 -11.12
C PRO A 74 -5.55 -7.80 -10.17
N VAL A 75 -6.60 -7.21 -10.73
CA VAL A 75 -7.65 -6.50 -9.94
C VAL A 75 -8.27 -7.43 -8.89
N GLY A 76 -8.48 -8.70 -9.22
CA GLY A 76 -8.99 -9.70 -8.27
C GLY A 76 -8.07 -9.90 -7.06
N VAL A 77 -6.75 -9.88 -7.25
CA VAL A 77 -5.77 -10.01 -6.15
C VAL A 77 -5.85 -8.81 -5.21
N MET A 78 -5.97 -7.60 -5.75
CA MET A 78 -6.15 -6.39 -4.94
C MET A 78 -7.48 -6.41 -4.18
N GLY A 79 -8.56 -6.84 -4.84
CA GLY A 79 -9.88 -6.99 -4.22
C GLY A 79 -9.89 -7.99 -3.07
N GLU A 80 -9.29 -9.17 -3.25
CA GLU A 80 -9.18 -10.19 -2.22
C GLU A 80 -8.30 -9.74 -1.04
N MET A 81 -7.22 -9.00 -1.29
CA MET A 81 -6.40 -8.42 -0.23
C MET A 81 -7.19 -7.42 0.60
N LEU A 82 -7.94 -6.51 -0.03
CA LEU A 82 -8.82 -5.56 0.67
C LEU A 82 -9.89 -6.28 1.48
N ALA A 83 -10.51 -7.33 0.93
CA ALA A 83 -11.46 -8.17 1.63
C ALA A 83 -10.81 -8.93 2.81
N GLY A 84 -9.57 -9.41 2.66
CA GLY A 84 -8.79 -10.07 3.72
C GLY A 84 -8.49 -9.14 4.90
N VAL A 85 -8.01 -7.92 4.61
CA VAL A 85 -7.76 -6.89 5.64
C VAL A 85 -9.05 -6.50 6.35
N ARG A 86 -10.15 -6.33 5.60
CA ARG A 86 -11.47 -6.05 6.16
C ARG A 86 -11.90 -7.17 7.12
N ARG A 87 -11.86 -8.42 6.66
CA ARG A 87 -12.22 -9.59 7.47
C ARG A 87 -11.44 -9.64 8.77
N PHE A 88 -10.13 -9.37 8.74
CA PHE A 88 -9.31 -9.29 9.95
C PHE A 88 -9.80 -8.22 10.93
N HIS A 89 -10.04 -6.98 10.47
CA HIS A 89 -10.46 -5.89 11.35
C HIS A 89 -11.90 -6.03 11.88
N GLU A 90 -12.75 -6.74 11.14
CA GLU A 90 -14.14 -7.04 11.53
C GLU A 90 -14.26 -8.26 12.46
N GLN A 91 -13.17 -8.98 12.76
CA GLN A 91 -13.18 -10.04 13.78
C GLN A 91 -13.51 -9.49 15.17
N SER A 92 -13.92 -10.40 16.05
CA SER A 92 -14.09 -10.10 17.47
C SER A 92 -12.79 -9.55 18.08
N GLN A 93 -12.92 -8.75 19.13
CA GLN A 93 -11.76 -8.14 19.78
C GLN A 93 -10.80 -9.21 20.31
N GLU A 94 -11.32 -10.30 20.86
CA GLU A 94 -10.54 -11.41 21.43
C GLU A 94 -9.56 -11.97 20.41
N LEU A 95 -10.03 -12.27 19.19
CA LEU A 95 -9.22 -12.82 18.11
C LEU A 95 -8.18 -11.82 17.59
N LYS A 96 -8.52 -10.52 17.50
CA LYS A 96 -7.56 -9.49 17.09
C LYS A 96 -6.48 -9.24 18.14
N MET A 97 -6.83 -9.36 19.42
CA MET A 97 -5.90 -9.12 20.53
C MET A 97 -4.79 -10.17 20.61
N GLU A 98 -4.98 -11.37 20.04
CA GLU A 98 -3.90 -12.36 19.87
C GLU A 98 -2.72 -11.81 19.05
N TRP A 99 -3.01 -10.91 18.11
CA TRP A 99 -2.02 -10.28 17.24
C TRP A 99 -1.50 -8.96 17.80
N TYR A 100 -2.08 -8.45 18.89
CA TYR A 100 -1.76 -7.13 19.39
C TYR A 100 -0.33 -7.09 19.94
N SER A 101 0.52 -6.22 19.38
CA SER A 101 1.89 -6.05 19.82
C SER A 101 2.47 -4.70 19.44
N ARG A 102 3.15 -4.05 20.41
CA ARG A 102 3.99 -2.87 20.17
C ARG A 102 5.45 -3.21 19.91
N ASP A 103 5.84 -4.46 20.13
CA ASP A 103 7.16 -4.96 19.79
C ASP A 103 7.34 -4.93 18.27
N THR A 104 8.32 -4.14 17.82
CA THR A 104 8.64 -3.94 16.40
C THR A 104 9.45 -5.09 15.81
N GLU A 105 10.01 -5.98 16.64
CA GLU A 105 10.74 -7.17 16.18
C GLU A 105 9.78 -8.29 15.75
N LYS A 106 8.48 -8.18 16.09
CA LYS A 106 7.47 -9.14 15.63
C LYS A 106 7.19 -8.95 14.13
N PRO A 107 7.29 -10.02 13.32
CA PRO A 107 7.15 -9.92 11.87
C PRO A 107 5.72 -9.68 11.41
N VAL A 108 4.71 -10.00 12.23
CA VAL A 108 3.32 -9.63 12.00
C VAL A 108 2.73 -9.12 13.31
N ARG A 109 2.11 -7.94 13.27
CA ARG A 109 1.54 -7.33 14.48
C ARG A 109 0.36 -6.44 14.19
N TYR A 110 -0.65 -6.55 15.05
CA TYR A 110 -1.74 -5.61 15.15
C TYR A 110 -1.41 -4.56 16.23
N PHE A 111 -1.68 -3.29 15.98
CA PHE A 111 -1.46 -2.26 16.99
C PHE A 111 -2.26 -1.00 16.71
N CYS A 112 -2.52 -0.26 17.78
CA CYS A 112 -2.96 1.12 17.72
C CYS A 112 -1.80 2.00 18.20
N ASN A 113 -1.50 3.06 17.45
CA ASN A 113 -0.54 4.12 17.79
C ASN A 113 0.80 3.63 18.40
N GLY A 114 1.77 3.34 17.53
CA GLY A 114 3.03 2.68 17.90
C GLY A 114 3.93 3.45 18.88
N ASP A 115 3.76 4.77 19.03
CA ASP A 115 4.66 5.65 19.78
C ASP A 115 4.00 6.40 20.96
N LEU A 116 2.76 6.09 21.35
CA LEU A 116 2.00 6.84 22.37
C LEU A 116 2.71 7.07 23.70
N LEU A 117 3.61 6.15 24.08
CA LEU A 117 4.30 6.22 25.37
C LEU A 117 5.66 6.91 25.27
N TRP A 118 6.13 7.17 24.06
CA TRP A 118 7.45 7.75 23.80
C TRP A 118 7.37 9.16 23.23
N ASN A 119 6.26 9.46 22.55
CA ASN A 119 6.01 10.73 21.91
C ASN A 119 4.84 11.45 22.60
N LYS A 120 4.96 12.77 22.78
CA LYS A 120 3.86 13.63 23.29
C LYS A 120 2.86 13.99 22.18
N ALA A 121 3.02 13.43 20.98
CA ALA A 121 2.12 13.65 19.87
C ALA A 121 0.69 13.15 20.19
N PRO A 122 -0.34 13.79 19.64
CA PRO A 122 -1.70 13.30 19.72
C PRO A 122 -1.81 11.89 19.14
N ALA A 123 -2.67 11.07 19.75
CA ALA A 123 -3.00 9.76 19.21
C ALA A 123 -3.64 9.89 17.82
N CYS A 124 -3.29 8.99 16.90
CA CYS A 124 -3.97 8.84 15.62
C CYS A 124 -5.21 7.97 15.79
N TRP A 125 -6.31 8.36 15.14
CA TRP A 125 -7.46 7.49 14.94
C TRP A 125 -7.11 6.46 13.86
N ARG A 126 -6.38 5.41 14.23
CA ARG A 126 -5.94 4.36 13.33
C ARG A 126 -5.58 3.08 14.10
N ASP A 127 -6.11 1.98 13.60
CA ASP A 127 -5.60 0.64 13.90
C ASP A 127 -4.85 0.11 12.68
N SER A 128 -3.76 -0.62 12.92
CA SER A 128 -2.86 -1.10 11.87
C SER A 128 -2.54 -2.57 12.07
N LEU A 129 -2.60 -3.34 10.99
CA LEU A 129 -1.96 -4.64 10.87
C LEU A 129 -0.71 -4.47 10.00
N ALA A 130 0.47 -4.67 10.59
CA ALA A 130 1.74 -4.56 9.89
C ALA A 130 2.36 -5.93 9.66
N PHE A 131 3.06 -6.03 8.53
CA PHE A 131 3.87 -7.17 8.14
C PHE A 131 5.27 -6.64 7.87
N ASP A 132 6.27 -7.20 8.54
CA ASP A 132 7.67 -7.00 8.23
C ASP A 132 8.11 -8.13 7.29
N LEU A 133 8.50 -7.76 6.08
CA LEU A 133 8.88 -8.68 5.02
C LEU A 133 10.31 -8.38 4.56
N PRO A 134 11.33 -8.87 5.30
CA PRO A 134 12.72 -8.73 4.86
C PRO A 134 12.86 -9.35 3.46
N ASP A 135 13.43 -8.58 2.53
CA ASP A 135 13.59 -8.95 1.12
C ASP A 135 12.29 -9.36 0.40
N GLY A 136 11.13 -8.85 0.86
CA GLY A 136 9.82 -9.14 0.30
C GLY A 136 9.35 -10.58 0.54
N LYS A 137 9.89 -11.25 1.57
CA LYS A 137 9.55 -12.62 1.96
C LYS A 137 9.14 -12.69 3.42
N LEU A 138 8.10 -13.46 3.68
CA LEU A 138 7.75 -13.93 5.01
C LEU A 138 7.11 -15.31 4.87
N ASP A 139 7.32 -16.17 5.87
CA ASP A 139 6.64 -17.48 5.89
C ASP A 139 5.12 -17.27 5.95
N PRO A 140 4.35 -17.78 4.96
CA PRO A 140 2.89 -17.72 4.99
C PRO A 140 2.25 -18.28 6.26
N GLY A 141 2.94 -19.21 6.94
CA GLY A 141 2.53 -19.74 8.24
C GLY A 141 2.38 -18.67 9.33
N LEU A 142 3.12 -17.56 9.22
CA LEU A 142 3.09 -16.44 10.16
C LEU A 142 1.93 -15.46 9.89
N TYR A 143 1.25 -15.57 8.74
CA TYR A 143 0.11 -14.69 8.43
C TYR A 143 -1.16 -15.10 9.21
N PRO A 144 -2.04 -14.13 9.52
CA PRO A 144 -3.35 -14.41 10.09
C PRO A 144 -4.16 -15.34 9.21
N GLN A 145 -4.72 -16.39 9.81
CA GLN A 145 -5.44 -17.43 9.06
C GLN A 145 -6.61 -16.85 8.24
N ILE A 146 -7.29 -15.82 8.75
CA ILE A 146 -8.48 -15.22 8.12
C ILE A 146 -8.22 -14.49 6.79
N GLY A 147 -6.95 -14.22 6.47
CA GLY A 147 -6.55 -13.54 5.23
C GLY A 147 -5.30 -14.11 4.57
N ARG A 148 -4.80 -15.26 5.06
CA ARG A 148 -3.50 -15.81 4.67
C ARG A 148 -3.31 -15.90 3.17
N ASP A 149 -4.25 -16.54 2.47
CA ASP A 149 -4.13 -16.77 1.02
C ASP A 149 -4.14 -15.47 0.23
N ALA A 150 -5.01 -14.52 0.62
CA ALA A 150 -5.09 -13.21 -0.01
C ALA A 150 -3.79 -12.39 0.20
N ILE A 151 -3.25 -12.40 1.42
CA ILE A 151 -1.97 -11.74 1.74
C ILE A 151 -0.83 -12.39 0.97
N SER A 152 -0.74 -13.72 0.99
CA SER A 152 0.30 -14.47 0.30
C SER A 152 0.31 -14.19 -1.20
N GLU A 153 -0.85 -14.16 -1.84
CA GLU A 153 -0.92 -13.87 -3.27
C GLU A 153 -0.55 -12.41 -3.56
N TYR A 154 -1.09 -11.46 -2.79
CA TYR A 154 -0.79 -10.04 -2.94
C TYR A 154 0.71 -9.74 -2.78
N VAL A 155 1.36 -10.29 -1.75
CA VAL A 155 2.80 -10.11 -1.51
C VAL A 155 3.63 -10.58 -2.70
N LYS A 156 3.30 -11.71 -3.34
CA LYS A 156 4.03 -12.18 -4.53
C LYS A 156 4.03 -11.15 -5.66
N HIS A 157 2.88 -10.52 -5.91
CA HIS A 157 2.73 -9.52 -6.97
C HIS A 157 3.44 -8.21 -6.61
N ILE A 158 3.28 -7.74 -5.37
CA ILE A 158 3.93 -6.50 -4.92
C ILE A 158 5.45 -6.62 -4.85
N THR A 159 5.99 -7.76 -4.43
CA THR A 159 7.45 -7.97 -4.42
C THR A 159 8.05 -7.88 -5.83
N ARG A 160 7.37 -8.44 -6.84
CA ARG A 160 7.78 -8.32 -8.25
C ARG A 160 7.70 -6.87 -8.73
N LEU A 161 6.58 -6.21 -8.44
CA LEU A 161 6.36 -4.82 -8.82
C LEU A 161 7.39 -3.87 -8.20
N SER A 162 7.68 -4.07 -6.90
CA SER A 162 8.68 -3.29 -6.17
C SER A 162 10.06 -3.44 -6.79
N LYS A 163 10.45 -4.66 -7.20
CA LYS A 163 11.73 -4.88 -7.89
C LYS A 163 11.80 -4.11 -9.20
N THR A 164 10.78 -4.21 -10.04
CA THR A 164 10.73 -3.47 -11.32
C THR A 164 10.77 -1.96 -11.10
N LEU A 165 10.05 -1.45 -10.10
CA LEU A 165 10.07 -0.03 -9.78
C LEU A 165 11.45 0.43 -9.28
N SER A 166 12.13 -0.37 -8.45
CA SER A 166 13.49 -0.08 -7.99
C SER A 166 14.50 -0.02 -9.15
N GLU A 167 14.39 -0.93 -10.12
CA GLU A 167 15.22 -0.90 -11.34
C GLU A 167 14.99 0.39 -12.13
N LEU A 168 13.73 0.79 -12.34
CA LEU A 168 13.39 2.01 -13.07
C LEU A 168 13.82 3.28 -12.34
N LEU A 169 13.66 3.34 -11.02
CA LEU A 169 14.15 4.45 -10.19
C LEU A 169 15.67 4.56 -10.26
N SER A 170 16.39 3.44 -10.25
CA SER A 170 17.85 3.43 -10.39
C SER A 170 18.31 3.93 -11.76
N GLU A 171 17.54 3.72 -12.82
CA GLU A 171 17.82 4.25 -14.15
C GLU A 171 17.45 5.72 -14.29
N ALA A 172 16.46 6.17 -13.52
CA ALA A 172 16.02 7.57 -13.46
C ALA A 172 16.92 8.47 -12.61
N SER A 173 17.88 7.90 -11.88
CA SER A 173 18.77 8.60 -10.94
C SER A 173 19.97 9.27 -11.60
#